data_AF-A0A962XEU2-F1
#
_entry.id   AF-A0A962XEU2-F1
#
_cell.length_a   1.000
_cell.length_b   1.000
_cell.length_c   1.000
_cell.angle_alpha   90.00
_cell.angle_beta   90.00
_cell.angle_gamma   90.00
#
_symmetry.space_group_name_H-M   'P 1'
#
loop_
_entity.id
_entity.type
_entity.pdbx_description
1 polymer ?
#
loop_
_entity_poly.entity_id
_entity_poly.type
_entity_poly.pdbx_seq_one_letter_code
_entity_poly.pdbx_strand_id
1 'polypeptide(L)'
;MSRILISMAATLLSVSAMAADVLPAWKGSASRDAIISFVDRVSTPGDDFVEPAQRIAVFDNDGTLWAEQPAYFQLLFAVDRVRQSAESHPEWKDRQPFKGVLEGDMKAALAGGEKALLELVMATHADMTTDQFEQAVRTWVLSARHPKTKVPYTAMVYQPMLEVLDYLRDNGFKTYIVSGGGVEFMRVFAEEVYGVPPEQVIGSSIKTEFEMRDDGPVLMRRPEIDFIDDKAGKPVGIHKFIGQRPLAAFGNSDGDLQMLQWTTAGAGPRLGVIVRHTDAEREWAYDRDSHIGKLDKALDEAPSRGWVVIDIQNDWAQVFPRLTY
;
A
#
# COMPACT_ATOMS: atom_id res chain seq x y z
N MET A 1 78.47 17.43 11.47
CA MET A 1 77.24 16.64 11.27
C MET A 1 76.08 17.41 11.87
N SER A 2 75.32 18.12 11.04
CA SER A 2 74.16 18.93 11.45
C SER A 2 72.91 18.06 11.37
N ARG A 3 72.10 17.99 12.44
CA ARG A 3 70.82 17.27 12.46
C ARG A 3 69.67 18.29 12.46
N ILE A 4 68.94 18.34 11.36
CA ILE A 4 67.73 19.13 11.17
C ILE A 4 66.56 18.29 11.73
N LEU A 5 65.85 18.82 12.73
CA LEU A 5 64.56 18.29 13.19
C LEU A 5 63.46 18.91 12.34
N ILE A 6 62.74 18.08 11.58
CA ILE A 6 61.51 18.48 10.88
C ILE A 6 60.34 18.06 11.79
N SER A 7 59.62 19.05 12.31
CA SER A 7 58.36 18.86 13.03
C SER A 7 57.22 18.77 12.01
N MET A 8 56.57 17.60 11.93
CA MET A 8 55.39 17.39 11.10
C MET A 8 54.14 17.77 11.90
N ALA A 9 53.51 18.88 11.56
CA ALA A 9 52.19 19.25 12.11
C ALA A 9 51.10 18.49 11.34
N ALA A 10 50.35 17.63 12.04
CA ALA A 10 49.20 16.95 11.48
C ALA A 10 47.96 17.83 11.60
N THR A 11 47.48 18.35 10.48
CA THR A 11 46.20 19.07 10.38
C THR A 11 45.07 18.04 10.35
N LEU A 12 44.26 17.97 11.41
CA LEU A 12 43.02 17.21 11.44
C LEU A 12 41.97 17.96 10.61
N LEU A 13 41.67 17.43 9.42
CA LEU A 13 40.52 17.86 8.62
C LEU A 13 39.26 17.19 9.20
N SER A 14 38.46 17.97 9.92
CA SER A 14 37.12 17.57 10.34
C SER A 14 36.22 17.49 9.10
N VAL A 15 35.96 16.28 8.61
CA VAL A 15 34.90 16.03 7.63
C VAL A 15 33.58 16.07 8.39
N SER A 16 32.86 17.18 8.32
CA SER A 16 31.45 17.20 8.71
C SER A 16 30.69 16.35 7.72
N ALA A 17 30.32 15.13 8.10
CA ALA A 17 29.32 14.36 7.39
C ALA A 17 28.03 15.19 7.40
N MET A 18 27.57 15.65 6.23
CA MET A 18 26.21 16.17 6.13
C MET A 18 25.29 15.00 6.49
N ALA A 19 24.55 15.14 7.58
CA ALA A 19 23.48 14.22 7.90
C ALA A 19 22.55 14.17 6.68
N ALA A 20 22.28 12.97 6.15
CA ALA A 20 21.30 12.81 5.10
C ALA A 20 19.97 13.38 5.57
N ASP A 21 19.28 14.15 4.72
CA ASP A 21 17.97 14.71 5.06
C ASP A 21 16.97 13.55 5.19
N VAL A 22 16.42 13.37 6.39
CA VAL A 22 15.48 12.29 6.70
C VAL A 22 14.10 12.66 6.16
N LEU A 23 13.50 11.79 5.34
CA LEU A 23 12.20 12.01 4.71
C LEU A 23 12.16 13.30 3.83
N PRO A 24 13.01 13.42 2.80
CA PRO A 24 13.18 14.66 2.02
C PRO A 24 11.97 15.08 1.16
N ALA A 25 11.06 14.18 0.82
CA ALA A 25 9.81 14.53 0.12
C ALA A 25 8.74 15.09 1.07
N TRP A 26 9.02 15.17 2.37
CA TRP A 26 8.16 15.80 3.35
C TRP A 26 8.59 17.24 3.59
N LYS A 27 7.61 18.12 3.75
CA LYS A 27 7.82 19.45 4.35
C LYS A 27 8.10 19.27 5.84
N GLY A 28 8.82 20.21 6.44
CA GLY A 28 9.00 20.28 7.91
C GLY A 28 7.65 20.51 8.60
N SER A 29 6.95 19.42 8.88
CA SER A 29 5.55 19.36 9.30
C SER A 29 5.42 18.54 10.58
N ALA A 30 4.38 18.81 11.36
CA ALA A 30 4.11 18.07 12.59
C ALA A 30 3.90 16.56 12.34
N SER A 31 3.31 16.19 11.19
CA SER A 31 3.11 14.80 10.80
C SER A 31 4.44 14.06 10.59
N ARG A 32 5.38 14.68 9.85
CA ARG A 32 6.74 14.16 9.65
C ARG A 32 7.46 13.99 10.99
N ASP A 33 7.44 15.04 11.80
CA ASP A 33 8.16 15.05 13.07
C ASP A 33 7.58 14.02 14.06
N ALA A 34 6.27 13.77 14.03
CA ALA A 34 5.63 12.74 14.84
C ALA A 34 6.06 11.32 14.44
N ILE A 35 6.19 11.04 13.14
CA ILE A 35 6.68 9.74 12.64
C ILE A 35 8.13 9.52 13.08
N ILE A 36 9.01 10.51 12.86
CA ILE A 36 10.42 10.44 13.27
C ILE A 36 10.53 10.25 14.79
N SER A 37 9.84 11.08 15.56
CA SER A 37 9.87 11.01 17.03
C SER A 37 9.39 9.66 17.56
N PHE A 38 8.38 9.06 16.92
CA PHE A 38 7.90 7.73 17.29
C PHE A 38 8.97 6.66 17.03
N VAL A 39 9.59 6.67 15.85
CA VAL A 39 10.62 5.71 15.48
C VAL A 39 11.82 5.83 16.42
N ASP A 40 12.32 7.04 16.65
CA ASP A 40 13.43 7.31 17.58
C ASP A 40 13.12 6.79 18.99
N ARG A 41 11.89 7.02 19.47
CA ARG A 41 11.44 6.60 20.80
C ARG A 41 11.49 5.07 21.00
N VAL A 42 11.11 4.30 19.99
CA VAL A 42 11.05 2.83 20.11
C VAL A 42 12.32 2.14 19.61
N SER A 43 13.21 2.85 18.91
CA SER A 43 14.47 2.32 18.39
C SER A 43 15.70 2.66 19.24
N THR A 44 15.62 3.67 20.11
CA THR A 44 16.72 4.11 21.00
C THR A 44 16.66 3.38 22.34
N PRO A 45 17.80 2.87 22.88
CA PRO A 45 17.82 2.24 24.20
C PRO A 45 17.23 3.13 25.30
N GLY A 46 16.25 2.60 26.03
CA GLY A 46 15.50 3.31 27.05
C GLY A 46 14.23 2.55 27.44
N ASP A 47 13.37 3.17 28.25
CA ASP A 47 12.17 2.52 28.79
C ASP A 47 11.16 2.10 27.71
N ASP A 48 11.14 2.82 26.58
CA ASP A 48 10.23 2.61 25.47
C ASP A 48 10.85 1.78 24.32
N PHE A 49 12.09 1.32 24.48
CA PHE A 49 12.79 0.53 23.47
C PHE A 49 12.04 -0.77 23.18
N VAL A 50 11.86 -1.07 21.90
CA VAL A 50 11.27 -2.33 21.43
C VAL A 50 12.31 -3.10 20.62
N GLU A 51 12.46 -4.39 20.84
CA GLU A 51 13.39 -5.22 20.07
C GLU A 51 13.01 -5.25 18.58
N PRO A 52 13.97 -5.23 17.63
CA PRO A 52 13.67 -5.25 16.19
C PRO A 52 12.71 -6.36 15.75
N ALA A 53 12.75 -7.53 16.40
CA ALA A 53 11.86 -8.65 16.10
C ALA A 53 10.36 -8.34 16.33
N GLN A 54 10.06 -7.34 17.16
CA GLN A 54 8.72 -6.89 17.54
C GLN A 54 8.31 -5.57 16.85
N ARG A 55 9.22 -4.95 16.09
CA ARG A 55 8.96 -3.70 15.35
C ARG A 55 8.21 -3.99 14.06
N ILE A 56 6.89 -3.99 14.14
CA ILE A 56 6.02 -4.26 12.98
C ILE A 56 5.25 -2.99 12.65
N ALA A 57 5.30 -2.58 11.39
CA ALA A 57 4.48 -1.51 10.82
C ALA A 57 3.61 -2.08 9.70
N VAL A 58 2.32 -1.74 9.70
CA VAL A 58 1.35 -2.18 8.68
C VAL A 58 0.82 -0.99 7.88
N PHE A 59 0.60 -1.18 6.59
CA PHE A 59 0.17 -0.16 5.64
C PHE A 59 -1.00 -0.69 4.82
N ASP A 60 -2.06 0.10 4.63
CA ASP A 60 -2.90 -0.10 3.46
C ASP A 60 -2.11 0.21 2.18
N ASN A 61 -2.59 -0.24 1.03
CA ASN A 61 -2.00 0.03 -0.27
C ASN A 61 -2.76 1.15 -1.02
N ASP A 62 -4.02 0.90 -1.39
CA ASP A 62 -4.86 1.85 -2.12
C ASP A 62 -5.08 3.13 -1.29
N GLY A 63 -4.75 4.29 -1.84
CA GLY A 63 -4.87 5.59 -1.15
C GLY A 63 -3.86 5.84 -0.03
N THR A 64 -3.02 4.86 0.31
CA THR A 64 -2.01 4.98 1.37
C THR A 64 -0.58 4.88 0.84
N LEU A 65 -0.28 3.92 -0.03
CA LEU A 65 1.02 3.77 -0.70
C LEU A 65 1.00 4.24 -2.16
N TRP A 66 -0.17 4.17 -2.80
CA TRP A 66 -0.38 4.67 -4.17
C TRP A 66 -1.76 5.30 -4.34
N ALA A 67 -1.96 5.99 -5.47
CA ALA A 67 -3.26 6.58 -5.80
C ALA A 67 -4.36 5.52 -6.01
N GLU A 68 -5.60 5.88 -5.70
CA GLU A 68 -6.78 5.00 -5.86
C GLU A 68 -7.90 5.63 -6.70
N GLN A 69 -7.70 6.84 -7.21
CA GLN A 69 -8.64 7.52 -8.09
C GLN A 69 -8.30 7.27 -9.56
N PRO A 70 -9.30 7.25 -10.48
CA PRO A 70 -10.74 7.39 -10.25
C PRO A 70 -11.42 6.07 -9.80
N ALA A 71 -10.64 5.00 -9.63
CA ALA A 71 -11.06 3.68 -9.17
C ALA A 71 -9.82 2.91 -8.73
N TYR A 72 -9.99 2.00 -7.76
CA TYR A 72 -8.96 1.05 -7.35
C TYR A 72 -8.28 0.41 -8.55
N PHE A 73 -6.95 0.39 -8.58
CA PHE A 73 -6.23 -0.06 -9.78
C PHE A 73 -6.48 -1.53 -10.10
N GLN A 74 -6.77 -2.37 -9.09
CA GLN A 74 -7.20 -3.75 -9.32
C GLN A 74 -8.57 -3.84 -10.03
N LEU A 75 -9.50 -2.92 -9.78
CA LEU A 75 -10.76 -2.85 -10.53
C LEU A 75 -10.49 -2.49 -12.00
N LEU A 76 -9.55 -1.58 -12.26
CA LEU A 76 -9.15 -1.23 -13.64
C LEU A 76 -8.49 -2.43 -14.34
N PHE A 77 -7.69 -3.22 -13.61
CA PHE A 77 -7.19 -4.51 -14.10
C PHE A 77 -8.33 -5.48 -14.44
N ALA A 78 -9.32 -5.65 -13.57
CA ALA A 78 -10.48 -6.51 -13.83
C ALA A 78 -11.25 -6.05 -15.08
N VAL A 79 -11.47 -4.73 -15.23
CA VAL A 79 -12.11 -4.13 -16.40
C VAL A 79 -11.38 -4.47 -17.70
N ASP A 80 -10.05 -4.33 -17.72
CA ASP A 80 -9.25 -4.65 -18.90
C ASP A 80 -9.23 -6.15 -19.20
N ARG A 81 -9.21 -7.00 -18.16
CA ARG A 81 -9.33 -8.46 -18.29
C ARG A 81 -10.67 -8.87 -18.90
N VAL A 82 -11.79 -8.25 -18.49
CA VAL A 82 -13.10 -8.48 -19.12
C VAL A 82 -13.05 -8.17 -20.61
N ARG A 83 -12.49 -7.02 -21.00
CA ARG A 83 -12.37 -6.65 -22.42
C ARG A 83 -11.52 -7.62 -23.21
N GLN A 84 -10.39 -8.05 -22.65
CA GLN A 84 -9.49 -9.02 -23.30
C GLN A 84 -10.13 -10.41 -23.46
N SER A 85 -11.01 -10.79 -22.53
CA SER A 85 -11.68 -12.10 -22.54
C SER A 85 -13.08 -12.08 -23.15
N ALA A 86 -13.51 -10.95 -23.73
CA ALA A 86 -14.86 -10.78 -24.27
C ALA A 86 -15.17 -11.71 -25.46
N GLU A 87 -14.17 -12.05 -26.29
CA GLU A 87 -14.35 -12.94 -27.44
C GLU A 87 -14.69 -14.36 -27.03
N SER A 88 -14.16 -14.83 -25.89
CA SER A 88 -14.45 -16.16 -25.35
C SER A 88 -15.70 -16.21 -24.46
N HIS A 89 -16.34 -15.07 -24.19
CA HIS A 89 -17.52 -14.95 -23.32
C HIS A 89 -18.63 -14.13 -24.01
N PRO A 90 -19.28 -14.67 -25.05
CA PRO A 90 -20.30 -13.93 -25.81
C PRO A 90 -21.50 -13.50 -24.94
N GLU A 91 -21.79 -14.22 -23.86
CA GLU A 91 -22.86 -13.91 -22.91
C GLU A 91 -22.63 -12.61 -22.12
N TRP A 92 -21.38 -12.13 -22.02
CA TRP A 92 -21.05 -10.88 -21.35
C TRP A 92 -21.62 -9.63 -22.03
N LYS A 93 -21.97 -9.73 -23.31
CA LYS A 93 -22.60 -8.63 -24.06
C LYS A 93 -23.98 -8.25 -23.54
N ASP A 94 -24.69 -9.20 -22.92
CA ASP A 94 -26.06 -9.01 -22.45
C ASP A 94 -26.21 -9.09 -20.93
N ARG A 95 -25.11 -9.34 -20.19
CA ARG A 95 -25.12 -9.57 -18.75
C ARG A 95 -24.33 -8.49 -18.00
N GLN A 96 -24.98 -7.79 -17.07
CA GLN A 96 -24.27 -6.95 -16.09
C GLN A 96 -23.53 -7.83 -15.06
N PRO A 97 -22.34 -7.40 -14.56
CA PRO A 97 -21.69 -6.11 -14.80
C PRO A 97 -20.86 -6.01 -16.10
N PHE A 98 -20.65 -7.14 -16.79
CA PHE A 98 -19.75 -7.23 -17.95
C PHE A 98 -20.20 -6.35 -19.12
N LYS A 99 -21.51 -6.30 -19.40
CA LYS A 99 -22.08 -5.44 -20.44
C LYS A 99 -21.66 -3.98 -20.27
N GLY A 100 -21.82 -3.42 -19.06
CA GLY A 100 -21.41 -2.04 -18.79
C GLY A 100 -19.92 -1.82 -19.03
N VAL A 101 -19.06 -2.78 -18.66
CA VAL A 101 -17.62 -2.73 -18.94
C VAL A 101 -17.31 -2.69 -20.44
N LEU A 102 -17.98 -3.55 -21.23
CA LEU A 102 -17.79 -3.65 -22.68
C LEU A 102 -18.31 -2.41 -23.42
N GLU A 103 -19.38 -1.78 -22.92
CA GLU A 103 -19.96 -0.55 -23.47
C GLU A 103 -19.25 0.73 -22.97
N GLY A 104 -18.33 0.61 -22.01
CA GLY A 104 -17.65 1.75 -21.39
C GLY A 104 -18.50 2.52 -20.37
N ASP A 105 -19.64 1.97 -19.97
CA ASP A 105 -20.53 2.53 -18.94
C ASP A 105 -20.19 1.94 -17.57
N MET A 106 -19.17 2.52 -16.92
CA MET A 106 -18.75 2.12 -15.57
C MET A 106 -19.83 2.36 -14.52
N LYS A 107 -20.73 3.33 -14.74
CA LYS A 107 -21.84 3.58 -13.81
C LYS A 107 -22.83 2.42 -13.86
N ALA A 108 -23.17 1.93 -15.06
CA ALA A 108 -24.02 0.75 -15.22
C ALA A 108 -23.31 -0.52 -14.70
N ALA A 109 -22.02 -0.68 -15.02
CA ALA A 109 -21.24 -1.84 -14.56
C ALA A 109 -21.21 -1.94 -13.03
N LEU A 110 -21.08 -0.82 -12.32
CA LEU A 110 -20.96 -0.78 -10.86
C LEU A 110 -22.28 -0.49 -10.14
N ALA A 111 -23.41 -0.39 -10.85
CA ALA A 111 -24.71 -0.12 -10.24
C ALA A 111 -25.15 -1.17 -9.21
N GLY A 112 -24.62 -2.39 -9.32
CA GLY A 112 -24.84 -3.48 -8.35
C GLY A 112 -23.98 -3.41 -7.09
N GLY A 113 -23.16 -2.36 -6.92
CA GLY A 113 -22.29 -2.17 -5.76
C GLY A 113 -21.27 -3.30 -5.57
N GLU A 114 -21.05 -3.70 -4.32
CA GLU A 114 -20.10 -4.76 -3.95
C GLU A 114 -20.34 -6.08 -4.70
N LYS A 115 -21.60 -6.44 -4.97
CA LYS A 115 -21.93 -7.66 -5.73
C LYS A 115 -21.41 -7.59 -7.17
N ALA A 116 -21.59 -6.45 -7.84
CA ALA A 116 -21.08 -6.25 -9.20
C ALA A 116 -19.55 -6.28 -9.22
N LEU A 117 -18.91 -5.65 -8.25
CA LEU A 117 -17.46 -5.70 -8.09
C LEU A 117 -16.97 -7.14 -7.92
N LEU A 118 -17.63 -7.91 -7.04
CA LEU A 118 -17.28 -9.32 -6.81
C LEU A 118 -17.45 -10.17 -8.07
N GLU A 119 -18.54 -9.99 -8.84
CA GLU A 119 -18.74 -10.71 -10.10
C GLU A 119 -17.63 -10.42 -11.12
N LEU A 120 -17.19 -9.15 -11.25
CA LEU A 120 -16.06 -8.79 -12.12
C LEU A 120 -14.75 -9.46 -11.66
N VAL A 121 -14.45 -9.39 -10.36
CA VAL A 121 -13.22 -9.96 -9.80
C VAL A 121 -13.22 -11.48 -9.97
N MET A 122 -14.28 -12.19 -9.56
CA MET A 122 -14.34 -13.65 -9.69
C MET A 122 -14.17 -14.11 -11.14
N ALA A 123 -14.86 -13.47 -12.09
CA ALA A 123 -14.79 -13.85 -13.51
C ALA A 123 -13.42 -13.58 -14.17
N THR A 124 -12.60 -12.71 -13.59
CA THR A 124 -11.31 -12.33 -14.18
C THR A 124 -10.09 -12.84 -13.41
N HIS A 125 -10.30 -13.32 -12.18
CA HIS A 125 -9.25 -13.74 -11.26
C HIS A 125 -9.29 -15.24 -10.92
N ALA A 126 -10.40 -15.94 -11.14
CA ALA A 126 -10.55 -17.35 -10.80
C ALA A 126 -10.41 -18.28 -12.02
N ASP A 127 -10.50 -19.59 -11.78
CA ASP A 127 -10.45 -20.66 -12.77
C ASP A 127 -9.16 -20.69 -13.61
N MET A 128 -8.06 -20.30 -12.99
CA MET A 128 -6.71 -20.30 -13.57
C MET A 128 -5.66 -20.66 -12.51
N THR A 129 -4.45 -20.99 -12.93
CA THR A 129 -3.35 -21.21 -11.98
C THR A 129 -2.90 -19.88 -11.36
N THR A 130 -2.24 -19.94 -10.21
CA THR A 130 -1.56 -18.78 -9.61
C THR A 130 -0.56 -18.14 -10.58
N ASP A 131 0.17 -18.95 -11.34
CA ASP A 131 1.21 -18.48 -12.27
C ASP A 131 0.60 -17.78 -13.48
N GLN A 132 -0.52 -18.28 -13.99
CA GLN A 132 -1.28 -17.63 -15.07
C GLN A 132 -1.81 -16.26 -14.62
N PHE A 133 -2.31 -16.20 -13.38
CA PHE A 133 -2.80 -14.95 -12.80
C PHE A 133 -1.65 -13.94 -12.59
N GLU A 134 -0.54 -14.38 -12.00
CA GLU A 134 0.66 -13.56 -11.82
C GLU A 134 1.12 -12.98 -13.17
N GLN A 135 1.23 -13.82 -14.20
CA GLN A 135 1.67 -13.38 -15.52
C GLN A 135 0.71 -12.34 -16.12
N ALA A 136 -0.61 -12.53 -15.97
CA ALA A 136 -1.60 -11.57 -16.43
C ALA A 136 -1.46 -10.21 -15.73
N VAL A 137 -1.26 -10.21 -14.41
CA VAL A 137 -1.01 -8.98 -13.63
C VAL A 137 0.30 -8.33 -14.07
N ARG A 138 1.38 -9.10 -14.19
CA ARG A 138 2.70 -8.62 -14.61
C ARG A 138 2.65 -7.93 -15.97
N THR A 139 1.97 -8.53 -16.95
CA THR A 139 1.77 -7.93 -18.26
C THR A 139 0.95 -6.63 -18.19
N TRP A 140 -0.08 -6.60 -17.36
CA TRP A 140 -0.91 -5.41 -17.19
C TRP A 140 -0.13 -4.26 -16.53
N VAL A 141 0.56 -4.48 -15.41
CA VAL A 141 1.28 -3.39 -14.70
C VAL A 141 2.37 -2.74 -15.56
N LEU A 142 3.00 -3.49 -16.47
CA LEU A 142 4.03 -2.95 -17.39
C LEU A 142 3.45 -2.01 -18.46
N SER A 143 2.25 -2.32 -18.96
CA SER A 143 1.68 -1.67 -20.15
C SER A 143 0.54 -0.70 -19.84
N ALA A 144 -0.23 -0.97 -18.78
CA ALA A 144 -1.39 -0.19 -18.43
C ALA A 144 -0.97 1.18 -17.89
N ARG A 145 -1.79 2.18 -18.20
CA ARG A 145 -1.57 3.57 -17.82
C ARG A 145 -2.86 4.13 -17.26
N HIS A 146 -2.72 4.96 -16.25
CA HIS A 146 -3.85 5.62 -15.63
C HIS A 146 -4.60 6.51 -16.65
N PRO A 147 -5.94 6.47 -16.70
CA PRO A 147 -6.72 7.01 -17.82
C PRO A 147 -6.58 8.53 -18.00
N LYS A 148 -6.38 9.30 -16.92
CA LYS A 148 -6.23 10.76 -16.95
C LYS A 148 -4.78 11.19 -17.14
N THR A 149 -3.92 10.79 -16.20
CA THR A 149 -2.49 11.16 -16.14
C THR A 149 -1.62 10.50 -17.20
N LYS A 150 -2.03 9.35 -17.75
CA LYS A 150 -1.26 8.53 -18.71
C LYS A 150 0.05 7.96 -18.16
N VAL A 151 0.23 7.99 -16.83
CA VAL A 151 1.40 7.45 -16.12
C VAL A 151 1.17 5.96 -15.79
N PRO A 152 2.22 5.11 -15.76
CA PRO A 152 2.10 3.75 -15.23
C PRO A 152 1.58 3.75 -13.80
N TYR A 153 0.69 2.81 -13.46
CA TYR A 153 0.14 2.73 -12.10
C TYR A 153 1.22 2.54 -11.03
N THR A 154 2.27 1.78 -11.31
CA THR A 154 3.43 1.58 -10.42
C THR A 154 4.29 2.83 -10.23
N ALA A 155 4.12 3.87 -11.05
CA ALA A 155 4.75 5.18 -10.86
C ALA A 155 3.81 6.20 -10.18
N MET A 156 2.57 5.81 -9.88
CA MET A 156 1.59 6.60 -9.12
C MET A 156 1.61 6.25 -7.63
N VAL A 157 2.79 5.90 -7.13
CA VAL A 157 3.09 5.64 -5.72
C VAL A 157 3.47 6.92 -5.01
N TYR A 158 3.22 7.03 -3.72
CA TYR A 158 3.54 8.24 -2.97
C TYR A 158 5.00 8.23 -2.52
N GLN A 159 5.81 9.11 -3.12
CA GLN A 159 7.23 9.28 -2.79
C GLN A 159 7.47 9.47 -1.28
N PRO A 160 6.71 10.30 -0.55
CA PRO A 160 6.86 10.45 0.91
C PRO A 160 6.65 9.14 1.67
N MET A 161 5.79 8.24 1.18
CA MET A 161 5.51 6.96 1.82
C MET A 161 6.55 5.89 1.48
N LEU A 162 7.16 5.94 0.30
CA LEU A 162 8.36 5.15 0.00
C LEU A 162 9.48 5.47 1.00
N GLU A 163 9.69 6.77 1.28
CA GLU A 163 10.68 7.22 2.25
C GLU A 163 10.36 6.76 3.68
N VAL A 164 9.08 6.74 4.08
CA VAL A 164 8.66 6.19 5.38
C VAL A 164 8.93 4.69 5.46
N LEU A 165 8.66 3.94 4.40
CA LEU A 165 8.95 2.51 4.33
C LEU A 165 10.45 2.23 4.50
N ASP A 166 11.29 2.96 3.76
CA ASP A 166 12.76 2.85 3.87
C ASP A 166 13.25 3.24 5.26
N TYR A 167 12.80 4.39 5.78
CA TYR A 167 13.19 4.88 7.10
C TYR A 167 12.82 3.90 8.22
N LEU A 168 11.65 3.27 8.14
CA LEU A 168 11.24 2.24 9.11
C LEU A 168 12.13 1.01 9.03
N ARG A 169 12.44 0.51 7.82
CA ARG A 169 13.32 -0.65 7.62
C ARG A 169 14.74 -0.37 8.11
N ASP A 170 15.28 0.81 7.83
CA ASP A 170 16.59 1.25 8.33
C ASP A 170 16.63 1.29 9.88
N ASN A 171 15.48 1.47 10.52
CA ASN A 171 15.31 1.42 11.98
C ASN A 171 14.83 0.05 12.50
N GLY A 172 14.97 -1.01 11.70
CA GLY A 172 14.72 -2.38 12.10
C GLY A 172 13.26 -2.78 12.18
N PHE A 173 12.35 -2.03 11.55
CA PHE A 173 10.96 -2.46 11.39
C PHE A 173 10.80 -3.45 10.24
N LYS A 174 9.83 -4.33 10.38
CA LYS A 174 9.23 -5.10 9.29
C LYS A 174 8.00 -4.34 8.78
N THR A 175 7.95 -4.07 7.48
CA THR A 175 6.89 -3.30 6.83
C THR A 175 5.96 -4.24 6.07
N TYR A 176 4.71 -4.37 6.53
CA TYR A 176 3.69 -5.23 5.92
C TYR A 176 2.64 -4.41 5.18
N ILE A 177 2.11 -4.95 4.10
CA ILE A 177 0.88 -4.47 3.46
C ILE A 177 -0.31 -5.25 4.04
N VAL A 178 -1.40 -4.55 4.36
CA VAL A 178 -2.67 -5.07 4.86
C VAL A 178 -3.81 -4.33 4.15
N SER A 179 -4.33 -4.92 3.08
CA SER A 179 -5.21 -4.22 2.13
C SER A 179 -6.44 -5.02 1.71
N GLY A 180 -7.55 -4.32 1.48
CA GLY A 180 -8.75 -4.92 0.90
C GLY A 180 -8.52 -5.46 -0.52
N GLY A 181 -7.47 -5.00 -1.21
CA GLY A 181 -7.04 -5.51 -2.51
C GLY A 181 -6.59 -6.97 -2.49
N GLY A 182 -6.56 -7.59 -3.66
CA GLY A 182 -6.18 -8.99 -3.84
C GLY A 182 -4.71 -9.24 -3.52
N VAL A 183 -4.44 -10.18 -2.60
CA VAL A 183 -3.07 -10.49 -2.15
C VAL A 183 -2.15 -10.86 -3.31
N GLU A 184 -2.60 -11.72 -4.23
CA GLU A 184 -1.75 -12.11 -5.38
C GLU A 184 -1.66 -11.06 -6.47
N PHE A 185 -2.54 -10.05 -6.47
CA PHE A 185 -2.39 -8.90 -7.38
C PHE A 185 -1.23 -8.00 -6.90
N MET A 186 -1.21 -7.69 -5.60
CA MET A 186 -0.18 -6.83 -5.00
C MET A 186 1.20 -7.49 -4.98
N ARG A 187 1.28 -8.81 -4.68
CA ARG A 187 2.54 -9.55 -4.63
C ARG A 187 3.38 -9.47 -5.91
N VAL A 188 2.77 -9.23 -7.06
CA VAL A 188 3.47 -9.16 -8.35
C VAL A 188 4.40 -7.95 -8.45
N PHE A 189 4.07 -6.84 -7.78
CA PHE A 189 4.81 -5.58 -7.90
C PHE A 189 5.31 -5.02 -6.55
N ALA A 190 4.75 -5.44 -5.41
CA ALA A 190 5.03 -4.81 -4.12
C ALA A 190 6.52 -4.84 -3.72
N GLU A 191 7.26 -5.90 -4.05
CA GLU A 191 8.68 -5.98 -3.71
C GLU A 191 9.51 -4.97 -4.52
N GLU A 192 9.30 -4.91 -5.84
CA GLU A 192 10.00 -3.99 -6.73
C GLU A 192 9.64 -2.53 -6.44
N VAL A 193 8.38 -2.27 -6.11
CA VAL A 193 7.83 -0.91 -5.99
C VAL A 193 7.99 -0.35 -4.57
N TYR A 194 7.82 -1.17 -3.53
CA TYR A 194 7.78 -0.74 -2.13
C TYR A 194 8.91 -1.32 -1.27
N GLY A 195 9.68 -2.28 -1.78
CA GLY A 195 10.62 -3.07 -0.97
C GLY A 195 9.91 -3.99 0.03
N VAL A 196 8.64 -4.37 -0.23
CA VAL A 196 7.85 -5.26 0.63
C VAL A 196 7.75 -6.64 -0.03
N PRO A 197 8.42 -7.68 0.49
CA PRO A 197 8.46 -8.98 -0.16
C PRO A 197 7.11 -9.71 -0.05
N PRO A 198 6.81 -10.71 -0.90
CA PRO A 198 5.50 -11.33 -0.99
C PRO A 198 4.93 -11.88 0.33
N GLU A 199 5.78 -12.42 1.21
CA GLU A 199 5.38 -12.94 2.52
C GLU A 199 4.98 -11.84 3.53
N GLN A 200 5.27 -10.58 3.23
CA GLN A 200 4.85 -9.41 4.00
C GLN A 200 3.64 -8.70 3.37
N VAL A 201 3.03 -9.29 2.35
CA VAL A 201 1.79 -8.79 1.74
C VAL A 201 0.60 -9.64 2.23
N ILE A 202 -0.34 -8.97 2.88
CA ILE A 202 -1.63 -9.49 3.33
C ILE A 202 -2.71 -8.74 2.56
N GLY A 203 -3.68 -9.49 2.04
CA GLY A 203 -4.84 -8.90 1.42
C GLY A 203 -5.97 -9.91 1.24
N SER A 204 -7.02 -9.50 0.56
CA SER A 204 -8.15 -10.38 0.24
C SER A 204 -7.70 -11.53 -0.68
N SER A 205 -8.29 -12.71 -0.48
CA SER A 205 -7.95 -13.93 -1.20
C SER A 205 -9.19 -14.71 -1.63
N ILE A 206 -9.02 -15.47 -2.72
CA ILE A 206 -9.91 -16.56 -3.08
C ILE A 206 -9.27 -17.90 -2.71
N LYS A 207 -10.06 -18.97 -2.66
CA LYS A 207 -9.55 -20.29 -2.34
C LYS A 207 -8.51 -20.74 -3.36
N THR A 208 -7.42 -21.29 -2.83
CA THR A 208 -6.35 -21.90 -3.61
C THR A 208 -6.31 -23.40 -3.36
N GLU A 209 -6.33 -24.19 -4.41
CA GLU A 209 -6.34 -25.66 -4.35
C GLU A 209 -5.12 -26.25 -5.05
N PHE A 210 -4.46 -27.21 -4.40
CA PHE A 210 -3.38 -27.97 -5.03
C PHE A 210 -3.96 -29.01 -6.00
N GLU A 211 -3.47 -29.02 -7.23
CA GLU A 211 -3.77 -30.04 -8.22
C GLU A 211 -2.48 -30.68 -8.74
N MET A 212 -2.48 -32.00 -8.92
CA MET A 212 -1.46 -32.67 -9.71
C MET A 212 -1.96 -32.80 -11.16
N ARG A 213 -1.22 -32.23 -12.11
CA ARG A 213 -1.49 -32.30 -13.56
C ARG A 213 -0.39 -33.08 -14.27
N ASP A 214 -0.62 -33.42 -15.55
CA ASP A 214 0.36 -34.15 -16.37
C ASP A 214 1.69 -33.40 -16.52
N ASP A 215 1.68 -32.06 -16.46
CA ASP A 215 2.84 -31.17 -16.55
C ASP A 215 3.45 -30.78 -15.19
N GLY A 216 2.84 -31.21 -14.08
CA GLY A 216 3.37 -31.01 -12.72
C GLY A 216 2.32 -30.53 -11.70
N PRO A 217 2.75 -30.27 -10.45
CA PRO A 217 1.88 -29.69 -9.44
C PRO A 217 1.59 -28.22 -9.75
N VAL A 218 0.32 -27.83 -9.59
CA VAL A 218 -0.11 -26.44 -9.74
C VAL A 218 -0.99 -26.02 -8.55
N LEU A 219 -1.10 -24.71 -8.36
CA LEU A 219 -2.07 -24.10 -7.46
C LEU A 219 -3.17 -23.44 -8.28
N MET A 220 -4.41 -23.89 -8.08
CA MET A 220 -5.59 -23.39 -8.78
C MET A 220 -6.36 -22.38 -7.95
N ARG A 221 -6.72 -21.28 -8.60
CA ARG A 221 -7.54 -20.22 -8.04
C ARG A 221 -9.01 -20.56 -8.25
N ARG A 222 -9.77 -20.79 -7.19
CA ARG A 222 -11.19 -21.17 -7.27
C ARG A 222 -12.11 -19.96 -7.12
N PRO A 223 -13.31 -19.97 -7.74
CA PRO A 223 -14.27 -18.86 -7.67
C PRO A 223 -15.02 -18.85 -6.32
N GLU A 224 -14.28 -18.88 -5.21
CA GLU A 224 -14.80 -18.86 -3.85
C GLU A 224 -13.93 -17.96 -2.98
N ILE A 225 -14.53 -17.03 -2.24
CA ILE A 225 -13.82 -16.15 -1.31
C ILE A 225 -13.21 -17.01 -0.18
N ASP A 226 -11.93 -16.78 0.12
CA ASP A 226 -11.26 -17.37 1.28
C ASP A 226 -11.15 -16.35 2.43
N PHE A 227 -10.75 -15.12 2.12
CA PHE A 227 -10.62 -14.06 3.12
C PHE A 227 -10.84 -12.67 2.52
N ILE A 228 -11.47 -11.78 3.29
CA ILE A 228 -11.62 -10.36 2.95
C ILE A 228 -10.86 -9.55 3.99
N ASP A 229 -9.78 -8.88 3.55
CA ASP A 229 -8.86 -8.13 4.40
C ASP A 229 -9.20 -6.64 4.44
N ASP A 230 -10.46 -6.32 4.78
CA ASP A 230 -10.96 -4.94 4.87
C ASP A 230 -11.75 -4.72 6.17
N LYS A 231 -11.78 -3.49 6.67
CA LYS A 231 -12.47 -3.09 7.92
C LYS A 231 -12.03 -3.98 9.10
N ALA A 232 -12.97 -4.66 9.74
CA ALA A 232 -12.70 -5.61 10.82
C ALA A 232 -11.91 -6.86 10.37
N GLY A 233 -11.83 -7.12 9.06
CA GLY A 233 -10.95 -8.15 8.48
C GLY A 233 -9.47 -7.85 8.71
N LYS A 234 -9.04 -6.58 8.56
CA LYS A 234 -7.63 -6.18 8.72
C LYS A 234 -6.97 -6.64 10.03
N PRO A 235 -7.52 -6.38 11.23
CA PRO A 235 -6.92 -6.89 12.46
C PRO A 235 -6.95 -8.43 12.56
N VAL A 236 -7.92 -9.10 11.94
CA VAL A 236 -7.95 -10.57 11.86
C VAL A 236 -6.84 -11.07 10.94
N GLY A 237 -6.62 -10.44 9.78
CA GLY A 237 -5.53 -10.75 8.85
C GLY A 237 -4.17 -10.59 9.51
N ILE A 238 -3.95 -9.44 10.16
CA ILE A 238 -2.75 -9.17 10.97
C ILE A 238 -2.52 -10.29 12.00
N HIS A 239 -3.54 -10.65 12.78
CA HIS A 239 -3.41 -11.72 13.78
C HIS A 239 -3.09 -13.08 13.14
N LYS A 240 -3.77 -13.44 12.04
CA LYS A 240 -3.64 -14.73 11.36
C LYS A 240 -2.27 -14.91 10.71
N PHE A 241 -1.75 -13.88 10.03
CA PHE A 241 -0.56 -14.00 9.19
C PHE A 241 0.72 -13.50 9.85
N ILE A 242 0.62 -12.49 10.74
CA ILE A 242 1.80 -11.94 11.43
C ILE A 242 1.94 -12.55 12.83
N GLY A 243 0.82 -12.84 13.50
CA GLY A 243 0.81 -13.38 14.87
C GLY A 243 1.23 -12.37 15.94
N GLN A 244 1.43 -11.10 15.57
CA GLN A 244 1.86 -10.03 16.46
C GLN A 244 1.07 -8.75 16.18
N ARG A 245 0.77 -7.99 17.24
CA ARG A 245 0.16 -6.67 17.08
C ARG A 245 1.21 -5.67 16.59
N PRO A 246 0.92 -4.86 15.55
CA PRO A 246 1.84 -3.84 15.09
C PRO A 246 2.12 -2.76 16.15
N LEU A 247 3.24 -2.05 15.96
CA LEU A 247 3.58 -0.82 16.66
C LEU A 247 3.03 0.42 15.94
N ALA A 248 2.99 0.36 14.60
CA ALA A 248 2.52 1.43 13.75
C ALA A 248 1.53 0.92 12.69
N ALA A 249 0.50 1.70 12.40
CA ALA A 249 -0.44 1.44 11.33
C ALA A 249 -0.69 2.70 10.51
N PHE A 250 -0.69 2.56 9.19
CA PHE A 250 -0.90 3.62 8.20
C PHE A 250 -2.07 3.23 7.32
N GLY A 251 -3.04 4.12 7.17
CA GLY A 251 -4.21 3.96 6.32
C GLY A 251 -4.68 5.30 5.77
N ASN A 252 -5.79 5.31 5.05
CA ASN A 252 -6.37 6.55 4.49
C ASN A 252 -7.90 6.58 4.51
N SER A 253 -8.57 5.49 4.88
CA SER A 253 -10.02 5.36 4.77
C SER A 253 -10.69 4.80 6.03
N ASP A 254 -12.01 4.81 6.06
CA ASP A 254 -12.80 4.13 7.09
C ASP A 254 -12.63 2.59 7.05
N GLY A 255 -12.10 2.03 5.96
CA GLY A 255 -11.68 0.63 5.87
C GLY A 255 -10.49 0.32 6.80
N ASP A 256 -9.71 1.33 7.18
CA ASP A 256 -8.55 1.18 8.07
C ASP A 256 -8.89 1.37 9.55
N LEU A 257 -10.13 1.79 9.85
CA LEU A 257 -10.52 2.20 11.19
C LEU A 257 -10.17 1.14 12.24
N GLN A 258 -10.54 -0.12 12.01
CA GLN A 258 -10.29 -1.19 12.97
C GLN A 258 -8.81 -1.60 13.01
N MET A 259 -8.06 -1.46 11.92
CA MET A 259 -6.61 -1.69 11.90
C MET A 259 -5.89 -0.66 12.79
N LEU A 260 -6.25 0.62 12.65
CA LEU A 260 -5.73 1.72 13.46
C LEU A 260 -6.13 1.55 14.93
N GLN A 261 -7.42 1.32 15.22
CA GLN A 261 -7.93 1.08 16.57
C GLN A 261 -7.21 -0.09 17.24
N TRP A 262 -7.05 -1.21 16.53
CA TRP A 262 -6.38 -2.38 17.07
C TRP A 262 -4.91 -2.10 17.35
N THR A 263 -4.19 -1.50 16.41
CA THR A 263 -2.77 -1.19 16.58
C THR A 263 -2.54 -0.25 17.77
N THR A 264 -3.28 0.87 17.83
CA THR A 264 -3.05 1.91 18.84
C THR A 264 -3.62 1.60 20.22
N ALA A 265 -4.42 0.55 20.37
CA ALA A 265 -4.86 0.04 21.68
C ALA A 265 -3.82 -0.86 22.38
N GLY A 266 -2.67 -1.11 21.75
CA GLY A 266 -1.57 -1.88 22.36
C GLY A 266 -0.87 -1.14 23.51
N ALA A 267 -0.21 -1.87 24.40
CA ALA A 267 0.56 -1.30 25.50
C ALA A 267 1.90 -0.68 25.04
N GLY A 268 2.31 0.43 25.65
CA GLY A 268 3.51 1.17 25.27
C GLY A 268 3.27 2.14 24.10
N PRO A 269 4.32 2.76 23.54
CA PRO A 269 4.19 3.70 22.43
C PRO A 269 3.52 3.06 21.22
N ARG A 270 2.53 3.73 20.62
CA ARG A 270 1.89 3.31 19.37
C ARG A 270 1.71 4.49 18.44
N LEU A 271 1.73 4.20 17.14
CA LEU A 271 1.52 5.18 16.08
C LEU A 271 0.34 4.74 15.20
N GLY A 272 -0.65 5.63 15.04
CA GLY A 272 -1.69 5.52 14.04
C GLY A 272 -1.59 6.71 13.11
N VAL A 273 -1.61 6.47 11.80
CA VAL A 273 -1.42 7.51 10.78
C VAL A 273 -2.51 7.39 9.72
N ILE A 274 -3.12 8.52 9.37
CA ILE A 274 -4.10 8.65 8.30
C ILE A 274 -3.54 9.57 7.22
N VAL A 275 -3.48 9.09 5.97
CA VAL A 275 -3.22 9.91 4.79
C VAL A 275 -4.52 10.59 4.37
N ARG A 276 -4.59 11.92 4.49
CA ARG A 276 -5.75 12.70 4.07
C ARG A 276 -5.48 13.37 2.72
N HIS A 277 -6.30 13.01 1.73
CA HIS A 277 -6.21 13.49 0.36
C HIS A 277 -6.82 14.89 0.22
N THR A 278 -5.98 15.92 0.35
CA THR A 278 -6.38 17.34 0.36
C THR A 278 -5.93 18.11 -0.87
N ASP A 279 -5.15 17.49 -1.78
CA ASP A 279 -4.45 18.21 -2.84
C ASP A 279 -5.02 17.93 -4.24
N ALA A 280 -6.00 18.72 -4.64
CA ALA A 280 -6.63 18.62 -5.96
C ALA A 280 -5.73 19.05 -7.14
N GLU A 281 -4.58 19.69 -6.87
CA GLU A 281 -3.69 20.18 -7.93
C GLU A 281 -2.64 19.15 -8.31
N ARG A 282 -2.00 18.53 -7.31
CA ARG A 282 -0.93 17.55 -7.50
C ARG A 282 -1.45 16.10 -7.54
N GLU A 283 -2.63 15.87 -6.99
CA GLU A 283 -3.27 14.57 -6.87
C GLU A 283 -4.81 14.72 -7.01
N TRP A 284 -5.57 14.32 -6.00
CA TRP A 284 -7.00 14.47 -5.85
C TRP A 284 -7.30 14.99 -4.43
N ALA A 285 -8.47 15.61 -4.27
CA ALA A 285 -8.98 16.00 -2.95
C ALA A 285 -10.31 15.28 -2.69
N TYR A 286 -10.34 14.44 -1.67
CA TYR A 286 -11.51 13.63 -1.31
C TYR A 286 -11.41 13.12 0.13
N ASP A 287 -12.56 13.03 0.81
CA ASP A 287 -12.68 12.39 2.13
C ASP A 287 -14.09 11.79 2.35
N ARG A 288 -15.03 12.55 2.92
CA ARG A 288 -16.31 12.05 3.47
C ARG A 288 -17.34 11.67 2.42
N ASP A 289 -17.33 12.37 1.29
CA ASP A 289 -18.30 12.18 0.20
C ASP A 289 -17.78 11.24 -0.91
N SER A 290 -16.55 10.72 -0.76
CA SER A 290 -15.98 9.83 -1.75
C SER A 290 -16.65 8.46 -1.74
N HIS A 291 -16.85 7.89 -2.94
CA HIS A 291 -17.28 6.49 -3.08
C HIS A 291 -16.11 5.49 -3.03
N ILE A 292 -14.87 6.00 -3.17
CA ILE A 292 -13.62 5.25 -3.19
C ILE A 292 -12.71 5.87 -2.15
N GLY A 293 -12.16 5.07 -1.23
CA GLY A 293 -11.29 5.59 -0.18
C GLY A 293 -11.99 6.55 0.79
N LYS A 294 -13.28 6.31 1.08
CA LYS A 294 -14.06 7.20 1.95
C LYS A 294 -13.40 7.32 3.33
N LEU A 295 -13.15 8.56 3.76
CA LEU A 295 -12.57 8.89 5.05
C LEU A 295 -13.53 9.80 5.83
N ASP A 296 -14.16 9.28 6.88
CA ASP A 296 -15.22 9.98 7.61
C ASP A 296 -15.11 9.69 9.11
N LYS A 297 -15.38 8.46 9.53
CA LYS A 297 -15.33 8.05 10.93
C LYS A 297 -13.90 8.01 11.47
N ALA A 298 -12.95 7.49 10.69
CA ALA A 298 -11.56 7.45 11.12
C ALA A 298 -10.98 8.86 11.31
N LEU A 299 -11.40 9.82 10.49
CA LEU A 299 -11.02 11.22 10.63
C LEU A 299 -11.62 11.85 11.90
N ASP A 300 -12.86 11.52 12.25
CA ASP A 300 -13.49 11.99 13.49
C ASP A 300 -12.83 11.40 14.75
N GLU A 301 -12.39 10.14 14.70
CA GLU A 301 -11.74 9.49 15.85
C GLU A 301 -10.30 9.95 16.07
N ALA A 302 -9.60 10.39 15.01
CA ALA A 302 -8.17 10.66 15.02
C ALA A 302 -7.70 11.59 16.17
N PRO A 303 -8.32 12.76 16.43
CA PRO A 303 -7.86 13.65 17.49
C PRO A 303 -7.97 13.01 18.88
N SER A 304 -9.05 12.28 19.15
CA SER A 304 -9.29 11.64 20.44
C SER A 304 -8.34 10.49 20.75
N ARG A 305 -7.75 9.90 19.69
CA ARG A 305 -6.82 8.78 19.77
C ARG A 305 -5.36 9.18 19.57
N GLY A 306 -5.10 10.45 19.30
CA GLY A 306 -3.76 10.94 18.97
C GLY A 306 -3.21 10.36 17.66
N TRP A 307 -4.07 10.00 16.72
CA TRP A 307 -3.62 9.58 15.39
C TRP A 307 -3.11 10.80 14.61
N VAL A 308 -2.01 10.61 13.91
CA VAL A 308 -1.42 11.60 13.01
C VAL A 308 -2.27 11.66 11.74
N VAL A 309 -2.72 12.84 11.36
CA VAL A 309 -3.42 13.05 10.08
C VAL A 309 -2.50 13.83 9.17
N ILE A 310 -1.97 13.15 8.16
CA ILE A 310 -1.15 13.76 7.10
C ILE A 310 -2.08 14.55 6.18
N ASP A 311 -1.78 15.82 5.98
CA ASP A 311 -2.43 16.66 4.97
C ASP A 311 -1.55 16.69 3.73
N ILE A 312 -1.91 15.97 2.65
CA ILE A 312 -1.05 15.85 1.46
C ILE A 312 -0.64 17.22 0.91
N GLN A 313 -1.58 18.18 0.85
CA GLN A 313 -1.30 19.52 0.36
C GLN A 313 -0.23 20.22 1.20
N ASN A 314 -0.35 20.12 2.52
CA ASN A 314 0.46 20.91 3.44
C ASN A 314 1.73 20.20 3.95
N ASP A 315 1.75 18.87 3.96
CA ASP A 315 2.83 18.08 4.56
C ASP A 315 3.78 17.49 3.52
N TRP A 316 3.34 17.26 2.29
CA TRP A 316 4.20 16.69 1.25
C TRP A 316 4.79 17.76 0.35
N ALA A 317 6.11 17.75 0.17
CA ALA A 317 6.83 18.58 -0.80
C ALA A 317 6.69 18.01 -2.23
N GLN A 318 6.62 16.70 -2.34
CA GLN A 318 6.43 15.95 -3.58
C GLN A 318 5.42 14.83 -3.35
N VAL A 319 4.52 14.58 -4.31
CA VAL A 319 3.52 13.51 -4.20
C VAL A 319 4.04 12.23 -4.85
N PHE A 320 4.29 12.25 -6.16
CA PHE A 320 4.76 11.09 -6.93
C PHE A 320 6.26 11.17 -7.22
N PRO A 321 6.98 10.05 -7.41
CA PRO A 321 8.36 10.05 -7.91
C PRO A 321 8.50 10.84 -9.21
N ARG A 322 9.66 11.49 -9.40
CA ARG A 322 9.97 12.11 -10.68
C ARG A 322 10.27 10.99 -11.69
N LEU A 323 9.50 10.95 -12.77
CA LEU A 323 9.82 10.06 -13.89
C LEU A 323 11.17 10.48 -14.47
N THR A 324 12.18 9.63 -14.32
CA THR A 324 13.42 9.73 -15.09
C THR A 324 13.14 9.12 -16.46
N TYR A 325 13.12 9.97 -17.49
CA TYR A 325 13.07 9.56 -18.91
C TYR A 325 14.47 9.33 -19.46
#